data_AF-A0A7J7DFX4-F1
#
_entry.id   AF-A0A7J7DFX4-F1
#
_cell.length_a   1.000
_cell.length_b   1.000
_cell.length_c   1.000
_cell.angle_alpha   90.00
_cell.angle_beta   90.00
_cell.angle_gamma   90.00
#
_symmetry.space_group_name_H-M   'P 1'
#
loop_
_entity.id
_entity.type
_entity.pdbx_description
1 polymer ?
#
loop_
_entity_poly.entity_id
_entity_poly.type
_entity_poly.pdbx_seq_one_letter_code
_entity_poly.pdbx_strand_id
1 'polypeptide(L)'
;MMIVGAALELYDSKIFLMPVESKIDFCEFCKVWAGQDGDMYKEDNGDDSENENFEEKKKGKEKKEGRIPLPWELLQPILRILGHSLLGPNMDKAPFGAASGACRSLYARCLHDINPNAILAIGSLLRLEKIAMDEKSNVNYTEIPPANVITI
;
A
#
# COMPACT_ATOMS: atom_id res chain seq x y z
N MET A 1 -8.76 19.69 9.50
CA MET A 1 -7.77 18.74 10.04
C MET A 1 -6.33 19.21 9.75
N MET A 2 -5.93 20.39 10.24
CA MET A 2 -4.59 20.94 9.95
C MET A 2 -3.49 20.27 10.79
N ILE A 3 -3.81 19.91 12.03
CA ILE A 3 -2.86 19.29 12.98
C ILE A 3 -2.45 17.89 12.52
N VAL A 4 -3.42 17.08 12.06
CA VAL A 4 -3.16 15.71 11.59
C VAL A 4 -2.28 15.73 10.34
N GLY A 5 -2.56 16.64 9.40
CA GLY A 5 -1.72 16.82 8.20
C GLY A 5 -0.27 17.16 8.55
N ALA A 6 -0.06 18.16 9.41
CA ALA A 6 1.28 18.55 9.86
C ALA A 6 2.02 17.41 10.60
N ALA A 7 1.30 16.62 11.40
CA ALA A 7 1.88 15.46 12.07
C ALA A 7 2.31 14.36 11.08
N LEU A 8 1.51 14.12 10.04
CA LEU A 8 1.84 13.16 8.97
C LEU A 8 3.01 13.65 8.14
N GLU A 9 3.11 14.95 7.86
CA GLU A 9 4.27 15.53 7.16
C GLU A 9 5.56 15.38 7.97
N LEU A 10 5.49 15.62 9.28
CA LEU A 10 6.62 15.36 10.19
C LEU A 10 6.99 13.88 10.22
N TYR A 11 5.99 12.99 10.22
CA TYR A 11 6.21 11.55 10.13
C TYR A 11 6.95 11.18 8.85
N ASP A 12 6.47 11.66 7.69
CA ASP A 12 7.09 11.43 6.38
C ASP A 12 8.54 11.96 6.35
N SER A 13 8.79 13.16 6.88
CA SER A 13 10.14 13.75 6.94
C SER A 13 11.16 12.92 7.73
N LYS A 14 10.69 12.10 8.67
CA LYS A 14 11.54 11.28 9.57
C LYS A 14 11.33 9.78 9.36
N ILE A 15 10.66 9.36 8.30
CA ILE A 15 10.25 7.97 8.07
C ILE A 15 11.41 6.97 8.08
N PHE A 16 12.60 7.40 7.67
CA PHE A 16 13.82 6.59 7.70
C PHE A 16 14.28 6.29 9.13
N LEU A 17 14.08 7.23 10.06
CA LEU A 17 14.47 7.11 11.48
C LEU A 17 13.40 6.40 12.32
N MET A 18 12.20 6.20 11.79
CA MET A 18 11.11 5.56 12.52
C MET A 18 11.35 4.05 12.66
N PRO A 19 11.15 3.47 13.86
CA PRO A 19 11.26 2.03 14.07
C PRO A 19 10.21 1.28 13.25
N VAL A 20 10.51 0.02 12.92
CA VAL A 20 9.66 -0.84 12.10
C VAL A 20 8.26 -1.01 12.70
N GLU A 21 8.16 -1.17 14.02
CA GLU A 21 6.88 -1.29 14.74
C GLU A 21 5.97 -0.07 14.50
N SER A 22 6.52 1.15 14.57
CA SER A 22 5.73 2.36 14.33
C SER A 22 5.18 2.43 12.89
N LYS A 23 5.88 1.87 11.91
CA LYS A 23 5.41 1.80 10.52
C LYS A 23 4.29 0.77 10.37
N ILE A 24 4.39 -0.36 11.07
CA ILE A 24 3.34 -1.38 11.09
C ILE A 24 2.08 -0.82 11.75
N ASP A 25 2.21 -0.18 12.91
CA ASP A 25 1.10 0.47 13.61
C ASP A 25 0.41 1.51 12.73
N PHE A 26 1.20 2.34 12.03
CA PHE A 26 0.67 3.30 11.07
C PHE A 26 -0.18 2.63 9.97
N CYS A 27 0.29 1.50 9.43
CA CYS A 27 -0.45 0.74 8.42
C CYS A 27 -1.75 0.15 8.99
N GLU A 28 -1.72 -0.37 10.21
CA GLU A 28 -2.94 -0.87 10.87
C GLU A 28 -3.94 0.26 11.15
N PHE A 29 -3.47 1.44 11.58
CA PHE A 29 -4.34 2.62 11.70
C PHE A 29 -4.95 3.01 10.36
N CYS A 30 -4.20 2.95 9.25
CA CYS A 30 -4.73 3.22 7.92
C CYS A 30 -5.85 2.24 7.52
N LYS A 31 -5.72 0.96 7.87
CA LYS A 31 -6.77 -0.05 7.66
C LYS A 31 -8.03 0.27 8.48
N VAL A 32 -7.85 0.66 9.74
CA VAL A 32 -8.95 1.07 10.62
C VAL A 32 -9.65 2.33 10.08
N TRP A 33 -8.88 3.34 9.67
CA TRP A 33 -9.38 4.58 9.09
C TRP A 33 -10.11 4.36 7.77
N ALA A 34 -9.69 3.39 6.97
CA ALA A 34 -10.38 3.02 5.74
C ALA A 34 -11.82 2.58 6.04
N GLY A 35 -12.03 1.90 7.17
CA GLY A 35 -13.33 1.39 7.59
C GLY A 35 -13.88 0.27 6.72
N GLN A 36 -13.07 -0.23 5.79
CA GLN A 36 -13.45 -1.24 4.81
C GLN A 36 -12.38 -2.31 4.73
N ASP A 37 -12.82 -3.55 4.60
CA ASP A 37 -11.93 -4.69 4.44
C ASP A 37 -11.42 -4.72 2.99
N GLY A 38 -10.13 -4.44 2.81
CA GLY A 38 -9.48 -4.41 1.49
C GLY A 38 -9.24 -5.80 0.89
N ASP A 39 -9.55 -6.88 1.61
CA ASP A 39 -9.30 -8.25 1.17
C ASP A 39 -10.01 -8.60 -0.16
N MET A 40 -11.10 -7.92 -0.52
CA MET A 40 -11.76 -8.09 -1.83
C MET A 40 -10.86 -7.69 -3.01
N TYR A 41 -9.83 -6.87 -2.78
CA TYR A 41 -8.85 -6.44 -3.77
C TYR A 41 -7.49 -7.14 -3.57
N LYS A 42 -7.44 -8.22 -2.78
CA LYS A 42 -6.38 -9.21 -2.97
C LYS A 42 -6.72 -9.96 -4.24
N GLU A 43 -5.91 -9.77 -5.28
CA GLU A 43 -5.95 -10.66 -6.42
C GLU A 43 -5.41 -12.03 -5.97
N ASP A 44 -6.17 -13.06 -6.30
CA ASP A 44 -5.94 -14.45 -5.94
C ASP A 44 -4.64 -14.93 -6.59
N ASN A 45 -3.58 -15.06 -5.78
CA ASN A 45 -2.38 -15.78 -6.20
C ASN A 45 -2.75 -17.26 -6.08
N GLY A 46 -3.23 -17.86 -7.19
CA GLY A 46 -3.80 -19.20 -7.24
C GLY A 46 -3.09 -20.24 -6.36
N ASP A 47 -3.64 -20.41 -5.16
CA ASP A 47 -3.45 -21.57 -4.31
C ASP A 47 -4.85 -22.14 -4.09
N ASP A 48 -5.11 -23.27 -4.75
CA ASP A 48 -6.40 -23.95 -4.81
C ASP A 48 -6.96 -24.16 -3.39
N SER A 49 -7.99 -23.38 -3.08
CA SER A 49 -9.04 -23.81 -2.15
C SER A 49 -10.38 -23.25 -2.65
N GLU A 50 -10.88 -23.89 -3.69
CA GLU A 50 -12.30 -23.86 -4.03
C GLU A 50 -13.11 -24.26 -2.78
N ASN A 51 -13.84 -23.31 -2.18
CA ASN A 51 -15.29 -23.43 -2.08
C ASN A 51 -15.97 -22.24 -1.37
N GLU A 52 -16.99 -21.76 -2.08
CA GLU A 52 -18.30 -21.34 -1.58
C GLU A 52 -18.55 -19.86 -1.16
N ASN A 53 -19.39 -19.24 -1.98
CA ASN A 53 -20.23 -18.05 -1.78
C ASN A 53 -19.62 -16.65 -1.93
N PHE A 54 -19.49 -16.24 -3.21
CA PHE A 54 -19.12 -14.90 -3.65
C PHE A 54 -20.23 -13.84 -3.51
N GLU A 55 -21.48 -14.22 -3.22
CA GLU A 55 -22.61 -13.28 -3.15
C GLU A 55 -23.07 -12.92 -1.72
N GLU A 56 -22.55 -13.57 -0.67
CA GLU A 56 -23.03 -13.41 0.71
C GLU A 56 -22.10 -12.66 1.68
N LYS A 57 -20.98 -12.07 1.24
CA LYS A 57 -20.19 -11.12 2.07
C LYS A 57 -20.60 -9.64 1.91
N LYS A 58 -21.74 -9.37 1.25
CA LYS A 58 -22.37 -8.04 1.20
C LYS A 58 -23.28 -7.73 2.39
N LYS A 59 -23.41 -8.61 3.39
CA LYS A 59 -24.19 -8.33 4.60
C LYS A 59 -23.28 -8.08 5.80
N GLY A 60 -23.11 -6.80 6.11
CA GLY A 60 -22.88 -6.32 7.47
C GLY A 60 -21.57 -6.76 8.13
N LYS A 61 -20.42 -6.41 7.57
CA LYS A 61 -19.28 -6.13 8.47
C LYS A 61 -19.57 -4.77 9.09
N GLU A 62 -19.92 -4.81 10.38
CA GLU A 62 -20.15 -3.68 11.25
C GLU A 62 -19.26 -2.50 10.89
N LYS A 63 -19.81 -1.28 10.97
CA LYS A 63 -19.02 -0.05 10.93
C LYS A 63 -17.95 -0.19 12.00
N LYS A 64 -16.74 -0.66 11.66
CA LYS A 64 -15.62 -0.65 12.59
C LYS A 64 -15.50 0.79 13.05
N GLU A 65 -15.55 1.01 14.36
CA GLU A 65 -15.70 2.31 15.02
C GLU A 65 -14.53 3.30 14.79
N GLY A 66 -13.76 3.13 13.71
CA GLY A 66 -12.60 3.95 13.36
C GLY A 66 -12.60 4.54 11.96
N ARG A 67 -13.66 4.39 11.14
CA ARG A 67 -13.72 5.07 9.82
C ARG A 67 -13.79 6.57 10.03
N ILE A 68 -12.70 7.28 9.71
CA ILE A 68 -12.64 8.74 9.80
C ILE A 68 -12.81 9.38 8.41
N PRO A 69 -13.32 10.61 8.28
CA PRO A 69 -13.23 11.37 7.03
C PRO A 69 -11.77 11.58 6.62
N LEU A 70 -11.37 11.08 5.44
CA LEU A 70 -10.04 11.28 4.86
C LEU A 70 -10.19 12.12 3.58
N PRO A 71 -10.15 13.45 3.68
CA PRO A 71 -10.06 14.31 2.51
C PRO A 71 -8.72 14.09 1.79
N TRP A 72 -8.65 14.46 0.51
CA TRP A 72 -7.51 14.19 -0.36
C TRP A 72 -6.19 14.74 0.21
N GLU A 73 -6.24 15.90 0.86
CA GLU A 73 -5.11 16.59 1.48
C GLU A 73 -4.46 15.77 2.60
N LEU A 74 -5.24 14.95 3.30
CA LEU A 74 -4.71 14.01 4.30
C LEU A 74 -4.28 12.69 3.68
N LEU A 75 -4.94 12.28 2.60
CA LEU A 75 -4.59 11.06 1.91
C LEU A 75 -3.22 11.17 1.24
N GLN A 76 -2.86 12.34 0.70
CA GLN A 76 -1.55 12.56 0.06
C GLN A 76 -0.34 12.19 0.95
N PRO A 77 -0.20 12.71 2.18
CA PRO A 77 0.91 12.31 3.05
C PRO A 77 0.82 10.84 3.49
N ILE A 78 -0.39 10.29 3.68
CA ILE A 78 -0.58 8.85 3.95
C ILE A 78 0.02 8.01 2.81
N LEU A 79 -0.25 8.38 1.56
CA LEU A 79 0.26 7.64 0.40
C LEU A 79 1.78 7.74 0.24
N ARG A 80 2.40 8.87 0.62
CA ARG A 80 3.87 8.99 0.62
C ARG A 80 4.49 8.05 1.65
N ILE A 81 3.93 8.01 2.86
CA ILE A 81 4.38 7.14 3.94
C ILE A 81 4.23 5.66 3.55
N LEU A 82 3.08 5.27 3.00
CA LEU A 82 2.83 3.91 2.52
C LEU A 82 3.74 3.58 1.33
N GLY A 83 3.95 4.52 0.41
CA GLY A 83 4.86 4.38 -0.71
C GLY A 83 6.29 4.10 -0.25
N HIS A 84 6.79 4.85 0.74
CA HIS A 84 8.09 4.58 1.34
C HIS A 84 8.14 3.22 2.08
N SER A 85 7.03 2.78 2.67
CA SER A 85 6.96 1.47 3.35
C SER A 85 6.93 0.29 2.36
N LEU A 86 6.44 0.53 1.13
CA LEU A 86 6.37 -0.46 0.06
C LEU A 86 7.60 -0.48 -0.85
N LEU A 87 8.21 0.67 -1.09
CA LEU A 87 9.22 0.89 -2.14
C LEU A 87 10.53 1.49 -1.59
N GLY A 88 10.63 1.70 -0.27
CA GLY A 88 11.82 2.30 0.34
C GLY A 88 13.04 1.37 0.27
N PRO A 89 14.27 1.91 0.39
CA PRO A 89 15.52 1.13 0.26
C PRO A 89 15.71 0.07 1.35
N ASN A 90 15.07 0.24 2.52
CA ASN A 90 15.09 -0.71 3.63
C ASN A 90 13.78 -1.52 3.65
N MET A 91 13.66 -2.43 2.68
CA MET A 91 12.50 -3.32 2.48
C MET A 91 12.42 -4.41 3.55
N ASP A 92 12.06 -4.06 4.77
CA ASP A 92 11.69 -5.07 5.76
C ASP A 92 10.38 -5.75 5.33
N LYS A 93 10.35 -7.09 5.35
CA LYS A 93 9.17 -7.87 4.90
C LYS A 93 7.92 -7.61 5.75
N ALA A 94 8.09 -7.30 7.03
CA ALA A 94 7.00 -7.07 7.97
C ALA A 94 6.17 -5.79 7.67
N PRO A 95 6.78 -4.58 7.60
CA PRO A 95 6.03 -3.36 7.26
C PRO A 95 5.51 -3.38 5.82
N PHE A 96 6.19 -4.09 4.91
CA PHE A 96 5.73 -4.25 3.53
C PHE A 96 4.35 -4.92 3.43
N GLY A 97 4.16 -6.07 4.10
CA GLY A 97 2.87 -6.76 4.12
C GLY A 97 1.75 -5.94 4.76
N ALA A 98 2.08 -5.23 5.85
CA ALA A 98 1.13 -4.33 6.52
C ALA A 98 0.73 -3.15 5.60
N ALA A 99 1.70 -2.52 4.93
CA ALA A 99 1.48 -1.41 4.02
C ALA A 99 0.66 -1.83 2.79
N SER A 100 0.92 -3.01 2.25
CA SER A 100 0.12 -3.62 1.17
C SER A 100 -1.35 -3.78 1.58
N GLY A 101 -1.60 -4.34 2.78
CA GLY A 101 -2.94 -4.45 3.33
C GLY A 101 -3.64 -3.10 3.56
N ALA A 102 -2.88 -2.10 4.02
CA ALA A 102 -3.37 -0.74 4.18
C ALA A 102 -3.74 -0.08 2.85
N CYS A 103 -2.89 -0.19 1.82
CA CYS A 103 -3.16 0.30 0.48
C CYS A 103 -4.44 -0.32 -0.11
N ARG A 104 -4.64 -1.64 0.02
CA ARG A 104 -5.88 -2.30 -0.45
C ARG A 104 -7.13 -1.80 0.28
N SER A 105 -7.04 -1.61 1.59
CA SER A 105 -8.16 -1.11 2.40
C SER A 105 -8.53 0.33 2.02
N LEU A 106 -7.52 1.19 1.83
CA LEU A 106 -7.71 2.56 1.34
C LEU A 106 -8.23 2.57 -0.10
N TYR A 107 -7.78 1.66 -0.97
CA TYR A 107 -8.28 1.54 -2.34
C TYR A 107 -9.77 1.21 -2.36
N ALA A 108 -10.20 0.23 -1.55
CA ALA A 108 -11.60 -0.14 -1.39
C ALA A 108 -12.45 1.06 -0.97
N ARG A 109 -11.95 1.84 0.00
CA ARG A 109 -12.57 3.07 0.45
C ARG A 109 -12.67 4.09 -0.69
N CYS A 110 -11.60 4.35 -1.44
CA CYS A 110 -11.60 5.36 -2.50
C CYS A 110 -12.54 5.02 -3.66
N LEU A 111 -12.73 3.73 -3.94
CA LEU A 111 -13.75 3.26 -4.87
C LEU A 111 -15.17 3.54 -4.35
N HIS A 112 -15.42 3.30 -3.06
CA HIS A 112 -16.71 3.61 -2.43
C HIS A 112 -16.97 5.12 -2.36
N ASP A 113 -15.93 5.93 -2.11
CA ASP A 113 -16.02 7.39 -2.04
C ASP A 113 -15.98 8.05 -3.44
N ILE A 114 -15.81 7.25 -4.51
CA ILE A 114 -15.74 7.68 -5.93
C ILE A 114 -14.78 8.87 -6.10
N ASN A 115 -13.60 8.78 -5.48
CA ASN A 115 -12.57 9.81 -5.58
C ASN A 115 -11.55 9.44 -6.67
N PRO A 116 -11.64 10.02 -7.89
CA PRO A 116 -10.82 9.59 -9.02
C PRO A 116 -9.32 9.79 -8.79
N ASN A 117 -8.93 10.90 -8.17
CA ASN A 117 -7.52 11.18 -7.85
C ASN A 117 -6.94 10.12 -6.91
N ALA A 118 -7.71 9.76 -5.89
CA ALA A 118 -7.31 8.75 -4.92
C ALA A 118 -7.26 7.34 -5.49
N ILE A 119 -8.26 6.98 -6.31
CA ILE A 119 -8.29 5.71 -7.03
C ILE A 119 -7.03 5.57 -7.90
N LEU A 120 -6.69 6.61 -8.67
CA LEU A 120 -5.51 6.59 -9.56
C LEU A 120 -4.21 6.49 -8.77
N ALA A 121 -4.06 7.26 -7.70
CA ALA A 121 -2.84 7.28 -6.90
C ALA A 121 -2.59 5.94 -6.19
N ILE A 122 -3.60 5.42 -5.47
CA ILE A 122 -3.49 4.15 -4.76
C ILE A 122 -3.37 2.98 -5.73
N GLY A 123 -4.16 2.97 -6.80
CA GLY A 123 -4.10 1.92 -7.83
C GLY A 123 -2.73 1.86 -8.50
N SER A 124 -2.10 3.01 -8.76
CA SER A 124 -0.73 3.07 -9.27
C SER A 124 0.29 2.55 -8.27
N LEU A 125 0.12 2.85 -6.98
CA LEU A 125 0.99 2.33 -5.92
C LEU A 125 0.87 0.80 -5.77
N LEU A 126 -0.34 0.24 -5.80
CA LEU A 126 -0.57 -1.21 -5.77
C LEU A 126 0.04 -1.92 -6.99
N ARG A 127 0.03 -1.27 -8.16
CA ARG A 127 0.68 -1.82 -9.36
C ARG A 127 2.21 -1.79 -9.23
N LEU A 128 2.78 -0.71 -8.68
CA LEU A 128 4.22 -0.62 -8.42
C LEU A 128 4.67 -1.65 -7.37
N GLU A 129 3.87 -1.91 -6.35
CA GLU A 129 4.11 -2.96 -5.36
C GLU A 129 4.29 -4.33 -6.03
N LYS A 130 3.41 -4.69 -6.97
CA LYS A 130 3.50 -5.96 -7.72
C LYS A 130 4.78 -6.04 -8.53
N ILE A 131 5.10 -4.97 -9.28
CA ILE A 131 6.35 -4.90 -10.06
C ILE A 131 7.57 -5.10 -9.14
N ALA A 132 7.57 -4.48 -7.96
CA ALA A 132 8.66 -4.62 -6.99
C ALA A 132 8.74 -6.03 -6.35
N MET A 133 7.63 -6.77 -6.25
CA MET A 133 7.64 -8.19 -5.87
C MET A 133 8.22 -9.06 -6.99
N ASP A 134 7.84 -8.77 -8.24
CA ASP A 134 8.28 -9.52 -9.42
C ASP A 134 9.77 -9.29 -9.72
N GLU A 135 10.28 -8.06 -9.60
CA GLU A 135 11.70 -7.72 -9.75
C GLU A 135 12.59 -8.43 -8.71
N LYS A 136 12.09 -8.63 -7.48
CA LYS A 136 12.79 -9.45 -6.48
C LYS A 136 12.84 -10.94 -6.85
N SER A 137 12.04 -11.38 -7.83
CA SER A 137 11.95 -12.77 -8.29
C SER A 137 12.56 -13.05 -9.67
N ASN A 138 12.85 -12.03 -10.50
CA ASN A 138 13.49 -12.22 -11.80
C ASN A 138 14.32 -11.01 -12.30
N VAL A 139 15.62 -11.29 -12.48
CA VAL A 139 16.59 -10.73 -13.45
C VAL A 139 16.81 -9.20 -13.49
N ASN A 140 18.05 -8.84 -13.18
CA ASN A 140 18.66 -7.54 -13.44
C ASN A 140 18.87 -7.35 -14.97
N TYR A 141 17.94 -6.66 -15.63
CA TYR A 141 18.10 -6.28 -17.06
C TYR A 141 19.08 -5.11 -17.27
N THR A 142 19.70 -4.60 -16.20
CA THR A 142 20.67 -3.49 -16.24
C THR A 142 22.13 -3.95 -16.37
N GLU A 143 22.41 -5.24 -16.53
CA GLU A 143 23.73 -5.70 -16.96
C GLU A 143 23.92 -5.42 -18.46
N ILE A 144 24.59 -4.31 -18.77
CA ILE A 144 25.17 -4.07 -20.10
C ILE A 144 26.31 -5.12 -20.25
N PRO A 145 26.28 -6.02 -21.26
CA PRO A 145 27.40 -6.93 -21.49
C PRO A 145 28.67 -6.10 -21.70
N PRO A 146 29.81 -6.44 -21.06
CA PRO A 146 31.05 -5.72 -21.32
C PRO A 146 31.37 -5.86 -22.81
N ALA A 147 31.30 -4.74 -23.51
CA ALA A 147 31.71 -4.66 -24.91
C ALA A 147 33.16 -5.15 -24.99
N ASN A 148 33.37 -6.22 -25.74
CA ASN A 148 34.71 -6.71 -26.07
C ASN A 148 35.49 -5.53 -26.65
N VAL A 149 36.48 -5.07 -25.88
CA VAL A 149 37.47 -4.11 -26.33
C VAL A 149 38.23 -4.77 -27.48
N ILE A 150 38.00 -4.31 -28.71
CA ILE A 150 38.82 -4.70 -29.85
C ILE A 150 40.17 -4.03 -29.61
N THR A 151 41.14 -4.81 -29.13
CA THR A 151 42.55 -4.44 -29.14
C THR A 151 42.96 -4.33 -30.61
N ILE A 152 43.32 -3.12 -31.03
CA ILE A 152 43.90 -2.81 -32.34
C ILE A 152 45.41 -2.98 -32.25
#